data_AF-A0A939JMM0-F1
#
_entry.id   AF-A0A939JMM0-F1
#
_cell.length_a   1.000
_cell.length_b   1.000
_cell.length_c   1.000
_cell.angle_alpha   90.00
_cell.angle_beta   90.00
_cell.angle_gamma   90.00
#
_symmetry.space_group_name_H-M   'P 1'
#
loop_
_entity.id
_entity.type
_entity.pdbx_description
1 polymer ?
#
loop_
_entity_poly.entity_id
_entity_poly.type
_entity_poly.pdbx_seq_one_letter_code
_entity_poly.pdbx_strand_id
1 'polypeptide(L)'
;MSIPPRPARPLSSLSTAFALLLLLVLAPPLLVLSAAPRAHALENGLARTPPMGWNDWNAFGCNVSEALVEQTADYLVSSGLKDAGYAYVNIDDCWMSSARNSAGQLVPDPAK
;
A
#
# COMPACT_ATOMS: atom_id res chain seq x y z
N MET A 1 -77.20 5.15 6.07
CA MET A 1 -76.17 5.37 7.12
C MET A 1 -74.86 5.64 6.39
N SER A 2 -74.51 6.91 6.16
CA SER A 2 -73.31 7.27 5.39
C SER A 2 -72.09 7.30 6.29
N ILE A 3 -71.10 6.48 5.97
CA ILE A 3 -69.81 6.42 6.67
C ILE A 3 -69.00 7.66 6.26
N PRO A 4 -68.47 8.46 7.21
CA PRO A 4 -67.65 9.62 6.86
C PRO A 4 -66.32 9.18 6.22
N PRO A 5 -65.77 9.95 5.26
CA PRO A 5 -64.49 9.64 4.66
C PRO A 5 -63.38 9.70 5.72
N ARG A 6 -62.52 8.68 5.74
CA ARG A 6 -61.35 8.66 6.64
C ARG A 6 -60.38 9.77 6.23
N PRO A 7 -59.81 10.54 7.18
CA PRO A 7 -58.82 11.55 6.86
C PRO A 7 -57.59 10.87 6.27
N ALA A 8 -57.18 11.30 5.07
CA ALA A 8 -55.96 10.84 4.43
C ALA A 8 -54.77 11.31 5.30
N ARG A 9 -54.08 10.38 5.95
CA ARG A 9 -52.82 10.68 6.62
C ARG A 9 -51.78 11.02 5.54
N PRO A 10 -51.11 12.18 5.59
CA PRO A 10 -50.19 12.57 4.55
C PRO A 10 -48.97 11.63 4.54
N LEU A 11 -48.72 10.97 3.40
CA LEU A 11 -47.58 10.09 3.14
C LEU A 11 -46.20 10.79 3.27
N SER A 12 -46.18 12.11 3.45
CA SER A 12 -44.96 12.93 3.52
C SER A 12 -44.15 12.76 4.82
N SER A 13 -44.77 12.32 5.91
CA SER A 13 -44.13 12.16 7.23
C SER A 13 -43.23 10.93 7.34
N LEU A 14 -43.55 9.85 6.62
CA LEU A 14 -42.73 8.63 6.60
C LEU A 14 -41.43 8.84 5.79
N SER A 15 -41.50 9.63 4.73
CA SER A 15 -40.36 9.93 3.84
C SER A 15 -39.34 10.84 4.52
N THR A 16 -39.80 11.82 5.31
CA THR A 16 -38.93 12.68 6.12
C THR A 16 -38.28 11.94 7.28
N ALA A 17 -39.00 11.04 7.97
CA ALA A 17 -38.43 10.21 9.03
C ALA A 17 -37.33 9.27 8.52
N PHE A 18 -37.51 8.69 7.33
CA PHE A 18 -36.51 7.83 6.70
C PHE A 18 -35.27 8.62 6.25
N ALA A 19 -35.47 9.81 5.68
CA ALA A 19 -34.36 10.70 5.30
C ALA A 19 -33.53 11.17 6.52
N LEU A 20 -34.19 11.50 7.64
CA LEU A 20 -33.54 11.89 8.89
C LEU A 20 -32.76 10.72 9.51
N LEU A 21 -33.30 9.50 9.45
CA LEU A 21 -32.61 8.29 9.92
C LEU A 21 -31.38 7.99 9.04
N LEU A 22 -31.49 8.16 7.73
CA LEU A 22 -30.36 8.02 6.80
C LEU A 22 -29.26 9.03 7.10
N LEU A 23 -29.63 10.29 7.38
CA LEU A 23 -28.71 11.35 7.79
C LEU A 23 -28.04 11.04 9.15
N LEU A 24 -28.79 10.55 10.13
CA LEU A 24 -28.26 10.15 11.44
C LEU A 24 -27.27 8.98 11.35
N VAL A 25 -27.44 8.07 10.39
CA VAL A 25 -26.54 6.93 10.18
C VAL A 25 -25.32 7.31 9.35
N LEU A 26 -25.48 8.15 8.34
CA LEU A 26 -24.40 8.50 7.39
C LEU A 26 -23.56 9.70 7.83
N ALA A 27 -24.14 10.68 8.56
CA ALA A 27 -23.40 11.86 8.97
C ALA A 27 -22.24 11.56 9.93
N PRO A 28 -22.36 10.68 10.94
CA PRO A 28 -21.25 10.36 11.84
C PRO A 28 -20.02 9.75 11.13
N PRO A 29 -20.13 8.70 10.28
CA PRO A 29 -18.97 8.16 9.59
C PRO A 29 -18.37 9.13 8.57
N LEU A 30 -19.18 9.97 7.90
CA LEU A 30 -18.66 11.04 7.05
C LEU A 30 -17.90 12.10 7.84
N LEU A 31 -18.40 12.47 9.03
CA LEU A 31 -17.73 13.44 9.90
C LEU A 31 -16.40 12.88 10.44
N VAL A 32 -16.37 11.59 10.81
CA VAL A 32 -15.15 10.87 11.22
C VAL A 32 -14.15 10.80 10.08
N LEU A 33 -14.59 10.49 8.85
CA LEU A 33 -13.70 10.40 7.69
C LEU A 33 -13.13 11.79 7.31
N SER A 34 -13.94 12.85 7.45
CA SER A 34 -13.50 14.23 7.20
C SER A 34 -12.53 14.76 8.26
N ALA A 35 -12.61 14.24 9.50
CA ALA A 35 -11.75 14.64 10.61
C ALA A 35 -10.49 13.76 10.73
N ALA A 36 -10.36 12.71 9.91
CA ALA A 36 -9.18 11.86 9.92
C ALA A 36 -7.92 12.68 9.57
N PRO A 37 -6.82 12.53 10.33
CA PRO A 37 -5.55 13.12 9.97
C PRO A 37 -5.14 12.68 8.56
N ARG A 38 -4.58 13.60 7.77
CA ARG A 38 -3.97 13.20 6.50
C ARG A 38 -2.80 12.27 6.78
N ALA A 39 -2.61 11.29 5.91
CA ALA A 39 -1.38 10.52 5.92
C ALA A 39 -0.19 11.49 5.74
N HIS A 40 0.73 11.45 6.68
CA HIS A 40 2.00 12.15 6.57
C HIS A 40 3.00 11.19 5.92
N ALA A 41 3.60 11.63 4.82
CA ALA A 41 4.70 10.93 4.17
C ALA A 41 5.98 11.74 4.31
N LEU A 42 7.12 11.08 4.14
CA LEU A 42 8.41 11.75 4.08
C LEU A 42 8.50 12.55 2.77
N GLU A 43 8.63 13.88 2.86
CA GLU A 43 8.72 14.77 1.70
C GLU A 43 10.16 14.86 1.14
N ASN A 44 10.75 13.72 0.80
CA ASN A 44 12.08 13.64 0.18
C ASN A 44 12.04 13.53 -1.35
N GLY A 45 10.86 13.62 -1.97
CA GLY A 45 10.68 13.52 -3.42
C GLY A 45 10.64 12.09 -3.98
N LEU A 46 10.83 11.06 -3.17
CA LEU A 46 10.81 9.65 -3.57
C LEU A 46 9.44 9.01 -3.35
N ALA A 47 9.26 7.78 -3.86
CA ALA A 47 8.07 6.93 -3.65
C ALA A 47 6.72 7.63 -3.89
N ARG A 48 6.67 8.54 -4.88
CA ARG A 48 5.42 9.23 -5.29
C ARG A 48 4.39 8.26 -5.90
N THR A 49 4.86 7.13 -6.41
CA THR A 49 4.08 5.92 -6.68
C THR A 49 4.71 4.76 -5.90
N PRO A 50 3.99 3.65 -5.64
CA PRO A 50 4.58 2.46 -5.05
C PRO A 50 5.83 2.02 -5.84
N PRO A 51 6.98 1.81 -5.19
CA PRO A 51 8.17 1.30 -5.87
C PRO A 51 7.93 -0.13 -6.35
N MET A 52 8.37 -0.43 -7.57
CA MET A 52 8.22 -1.74 -8.18
C MET A 52 9.60 -2.33 -8.48
N GLY A 53 9.79 -3.61 -8.17
CA GLY A 53 11.09 -4.25 -8.32
C GLY A 53 11.09 -5.70 -7.90
N TRP A 54 12.29 -6.22 -7.65
CA TRP A 54 12.54 -7.59 -7.20
C TRP A 54 13.36 -7.57 -5.89
N ASN A 55 13.20 -8.64 -5.11
CA ASN A 55 13.96 -8.92 -3.90
C ASN A 55 14.27 -10.43 -3.88
N ASP A 56 15.48 -10.79 -3.47
CA ASP A 56 15.99 -12.16 -3.56
C ASP A 56 15.46 -13.11 -2.47
N TRP A 57 15.01 -12.59 -1.32
CA TRP A 57 14.77 -13.36 -0.11
C TRP A 57 13.82 -14.54 -0.29
N ASN A 58 12.66 -14.30 -0.93
CA ASN A 58 11.62 -15.30 -1.08
C ASN A 58 12.07 -16.55 -1.86
N ALA A 59 13.07 -16.41 -2.73
CA ALA A 59 13.54 -17.49 -3.58
C ALA A 59 14.92 -18.03 -3.17
N PHE A 60 15.80 -17.17 -2.63
CA PHE A 60 17.22 -17.49 -2.44
C PHE A 60 17.68 -17.44 -0.98
N GLY A 61 17.01 -16.68 -0.11
CA GLY A 61 17.47 -16.45 1.27
C GLY A 61 18.94 -16.05 1.30
N CYS A 62 19.75 -16.68 2.16
CA CYS A 62 21.19 -16.39 2.20
C CYS A 62 22.00 -16.86 0.97
N ASN A 63 21.41 -17.51 -0.03
CA ASN A 63 22.12 -17.95 -1.24
C ASN A 63 22.20 -16.84 -2.31
N VAL A 64 22.47 -15.61 -1.88
CA VAL A 64 22.73 -14.47 -2.76
C VAL A 64 24.18 -14.47 -3.26
N SER A 65 24.42 -13.91 -4.45
CA SER A 65 25.75 -13.67 -5.00
C SER A 65 25.76 -12.50 -5.98
N GLU A 66 26.93 -11.93 -6.27
CA GLU A 66 27.10 -10.90 -7.30
C GLU A 66 26.49 -11.36 -8.63
N ALA A 67 26.86 -12.56 -9.08
CA ALA A 67 26.38 -13.13 -10.32
C ALA A 67 24.86 -13.30 -10.38
N LEU A 68 24.21 -13.69 -9.27
CA LEU A 68 22.75 -13.81 -9.20
C LEU A 68 22.08 -12.44 -9.39
N VAL A 69 22.60 -11.42 -8.70
CA VAL A 69 22.04 -10.06 -8.73
C VAL A 69 22.20 -9.46 -10.12
N GLU A 70 23.38 -9.57 -10.74
CA GLU A 70 23.65 -9.10 -12.10
C GLU A 70 22.74 -9.78 -13.13
N GLN A 71 22.67 -11.11 -13.11
CA GLN A 71 21.81 -11.87 -14.04
C GLN A 71 20.33 -11.54 -13.86
N THR A 72 19.89 -11.30 -12.63
CA THR A 72 18.50 -10.90 -12.36
C THR A 72 18.22 -9.51 -12.91
N ALA A 73 19.16 -8.56 -12.75
CA ALA A 73 19.05 -7.23 -13.33
C ALA A 73 18.96 -7.30 -14.87
N ASP A 74 19.84 -8.07 -15.51
CA ASP A 74 19.81 -8.31 -16.96
C ASP A 74 18.49 -8.96 -17.42
N TYR A 75 17.95 -9.87 -16.61
CA TYR A 75 16.66 -10.49 -16.88
C TYR A 75 15.50 -9.50 -16.78
N LEU A 76 15.48 -8.60 -15.79
CA LEU A 76 14.46 -7.55 -15.71
C LEU A 76 14.42 -6.68 -16.97
N VAL A 77 15.59 -6.39 -17.55
CA VAL A 77 15.68 -5.66 -18.83
C VAL A 77 15.20 -6.52 -20.00
N SER A 78 15.82 -7.69 -20.21
CA SER A 78 15.58 -8.53 -21.39
C SER A 78 14.16 -9.12 -21.46
N SER A 79 13.51 -9.32 -20.32
CA SER A 79 12.11 -9.77 -20.23
C SER A 79 11.07 -8.67 -20.45
N GLY A 80 11.49 -7.39 -20.47
CA GLY A 80 10.58 -6.24 -20.54
C GLY A 80 9.95 -5.83 -19.20
N LEU A 81 10.29 -6.49 -18.08
CA LEU A 81 9.78 -6.12 -16.76
C LEU A 81 10.22 -4.72 -16.34
N LYS A 82 11.45 -4.31 -16.70
CA LYS A 82 11.90 -2.93 -16.51
C LYS A 82 10.97 -1.92 -17.18
N ASP A 83 10.57 -2.20 -18.43
CA ASP A 83 9.69 -1.31 -19.19
C ASP A 83 8.24 -1.34 -18.65
N ALA A 84 7.85 -2.44 -17.98
CA ALA A 84 6.62 -2.53 -17.20
C ALA A 84 6.69 -1.82 -15.82
N GLY A 85 7.85 -1.27 -15.43
CA GLY A 85 8.03 -0.45 -14.23
C GLY A 85 8.85 -1.08 -13.11
N TYR A 86 9.32 -2.33 -13.24
CA TYR A 86 10.15 -2.98 -12.23
C TYR A 86 11.59 -2.44 -12.29
N ALA A 87 11.88 -1.45 -11.45
CA ALA A 87 13.10 -0.63 -11.53
C ALA A 87 14.08 -0.84 -10.37
N TYR A 88 13.70 -1.57 -9.31
CA TYR A 88 14.55 -1.82 -8.15
C TYR A 88 15.00 -3.29 -8.08
N VAL A 89 16.27 -3.51 -7.78
CA VAL A 89 16.88 -4.82 -7.49
C VAL A 89 17.39 -4.76 -6.05
N ASN A 90 16.65 -5.39 -5.14
CA ASN A 90 16.93 -5.29 -3.71
C ASN A 90 17.64 -6.56 -3.24
N ILE A 91 18.85 -6.38 -2.70
CA ILE A 91 19.57 -7.42 -1.98
C ILE A 91 19.08 -7.43 -0.53
N ASP A 92 18.61 -8.58 -0.06
CA ASP A 92 18.12 -8.78 1.30
C ASP A 92 19.28 -9.14 2.25
N ASP A 93 19.07 -10.01 3.24
CA ASP A 93 20.09 -10.36 4.23
C ASP A 93 21.26 -11.22 3.65
N CYS A 94 22.29 -11.45 4.47
CA CYS A 94 23.43 -12.35 4.20
C CYS A 94 24.39 -11.92 3.07
N TRP A 95 24.32 -10.69 2.56
CA TRP A 95 25.29 -10.12 1.59
C TRP A 95 26.62 -9.70 2.24
N MET A 96 26.60 -9.38 3.53
CA MET A 96 27.74 -8.85 4.28
C MET A 96 28.49 -9.94 5.02
N SER A 97 29.78 -9.70 5.24
CA SER A 97 30.61 -10.52 6.13
C SER A 97 30.08 -10.50 7.57
N SER A 98 30.37 -11.56 8.33
CA SER A 98 29.97 -11.69 9.74
C SER A 98 30.66 -10.71 10.68
N ALA A 99 31.78 -10.10 10.25
CA ALA A 99 32.52 -9.12 11.00
C ALA A 99 32.65 -7.80 10.26
N ARG A 100 32.61 -6.69 11.02
CA ARG A 100 32.97 -5.36 10.53
C ARG A 100 34.47 -5.25 10.34
N ASN A 101 34.91 -4.36 9.46
CA ASN A 101 36.33 -4.04 9.35
C ASN A 101 36.85 -3.29 10.60
N SER A 102 38.16 -3.01 10.65
CA SER A 102 38.80 -2.31 11.77
C SER A 102 38.27 -0.89 12.03
N ALA A 103 37.59 -0.28 11.06
CA ALA A 103 36.92 1.02 11.19
C ALA A 103 35.44 0.88 11.63
N GLY A 104 34.95 -0.33 11.89
CA GLY A 104 33.56 -0.58 12.28
C GLY A 104 32.56 -0.56 11.12
N GLN A 105 33.02 -0.61 9.87
CA GLN A 105 32.15 -0.58 8.69
C GLN A 105 31.68 -1.99 8.32
N LEU A 106 30.46 -2.09 7.77
CA LEU A 106 30.01 -3.31 7.10
C LEU A 106 30.88 -3.54 5.86
N VAL A 107 31.21 -4.80 5.58
CA VAL A 107 31.95 -5.18 4.38
C VAL A 107 31.19 -6.30 3.67
N PRO A 108 31.13 -6.30 2.32
CA PRO A 108 30.57 -7.42 1.57
C PRO A 108 31.31 -8.72 1.93
N ASP A 109 30.59 -9.84 1.95
CA ASP A 109 31.22 -11.15 2.06
C ASP A 109 31.97 -11.44 0.75
N PRO A 110 33.30 -11.65 0.76
CA PRO A 110 34.07 -11.90 -0.46
C PRO A 110 33.73 -13.22 -1.17
N ALA A 111 32.93 -14.10 -0.55
CA ALA A 111 32.47 -15.35 -1.14
C ALA A 111 31.06 -15.28 -1.76
N LYS A 112 30.39 -14.11 -1.68
CA LYS A 112 29.08 -13.83 -2.29
C LYS A 112 29.30 -13.04 -3.56
#